data_AF-A0A067C0M2-F1
#
_entry.id   AF-A0A067C0M2-F1
#
_cell.length_a   1.000
_cell.length_b   1.000
_cell.length_c   1.000
_cell.angle_alpha   90.00
_cell.angle_beta   90.00
_cell.angle_gamma   90.00
#
_symmetry.space_group_name_H-M   'P 1'
#
loop_
_entity.id
_entity.type
_entity.pdbx_description
1 polymer ?
#
loop_
_entity_poly.entity_id
_entity_poly.type
_entity_poly.pdbx_seq_one_letter_code
_entity_poly.pdbx_strand_id
1 'polypeptide(L)'
;MVKRRRNTGDGAKKRFKADKKADKKAESVAEGEAPVPATGNSNDTENKPTPELIQEAKYYLEQWQKFTADPSAKTETGEPIWRFKKAKQVWILRWMYRADVVNKALFTIVLEYLGGMQGTARDRVLREAQDVVDATKDDGEKVPEAEQTLEQKLLRRKLKRAYQIAKVLA
;
A
#
# COMPACT_ATOMS: atom_id res chain seq x y z
N MET A 1 -39.18 56.45 -13.97
CA MET A 1 -37.92 55.68 -14.11
C MET A 1 -37.22 55.65 -12.76
N VAL A 2 -37.45 54.58 -11.97
CA VAL A 2 -37.15 54.53 -10.53
C VAL A 2 -35.72 54.06 -10.28
N LYS A 3 -34.89 54.93 -9.70
CA LYS A 3 -33.56 54.63 -9.16
C LYS A 3 -33.70 53.67 -7.97
N ARG A 4 -33.15 52.46 -8.06
CA ARG A 4 -32.91 51.59 -6.89
C ARG A 4 -31.43 51.67 -6.50
N ARG A 5 -31.14 52.40 -5.43
CA ARG A 5 -29.98 52.15 -4.55
C ARG A 5 -30.36 51.01 -3.58
N ARG A 6 -29.43 50.09 -3.29
CA ARG A 6 -29.33 49.24 -2.07
C ARG A 6 -28.01 48.46 -2.18
N ASN A 7 -26.93 48.96 -1.58
CA ASN A 7 -26.46 48.75 -0.21
C ASN A 7 -25.87 47.35 0.03
N THR A 8 -24.56 47.37 0.28
CA THR A 8 -23.64 46.29 0.64
C THR A 8 -24.10 45.55 1.91
N GLY A 9 -24.27 44.24 1.80
CA GLY A 9 -24.58 43.35 2.93
C GLY A 9 -23.36 42.56 3.38
N ASP A 10 -22.50 43.18 4.19
CA ASP A 10 -21.51 42.50 5.03
C ASP A 10 -22.25 41.77 6.17
N GLY A 11 -22.82 40.61 5.87
CA GLY A 11 -23.70 39.89 6.82
C GLY A 11 -23.72 38.37 6.70
N ALA A 12 -23.16 37.80 5.63
CA ALA A 12 -23.25 36.35 5.38
C ALA A 12 -22.01 35.54 5.79
N LYS A 13 -20.93 36.19 6.26
CA LYS A 13 -19.65 35.50 6.57
C LYS A 13 -19.40 35.18 8.05
N LYS A 14 -20.35 35.48 8.94
CA LYS A 14 -20.17 35.38 10.42
C LYS A 14 -20.93 34.24 11.12
N ARG A 15 -21.49 33.26 10.41
CA ARG A 15 -22.28 32.17 11.06
C ARG A 15 -21.72 30.74 10.92
N PHE A 16 -20.64 30.52 10.19
CA PHE A 16 -20.00 29.19 10.08
C PHE A 16 -18.66 29.05 10.82
N LYS A 17 -18.28 30.05 11.64
CA LYS A 17 -17.00 30.11 12.36
C LYS A 17 -17.11 30.07 13.89
N ALA A 18 -18.31 29.87 14.43
CA ALA A 18 -18.56 29.90 15.87
C ALA A 18 -18.70 28.52 16.55
N ASP A 19 -18.98 27.43 15.82
CA ASP A 19 -19.21 26.11 16.43
C ASP A 19 -18.01 25.14 16.43
N LYS A 20 -16.83 25.59 15.99
CA LYS A 20 -15.59 24.78 16.01
C LYS A 20 -14.53 25.29 16.99
N LYS A 21 -14.94 26.19 17.91
CA LYS A 21 -14.10 26.75 18.97
C LYS A 21 -14.72 26.43 20.33
N ALA A 22 -14.66 25.17 20.75
CA ALA A 22 -14.90 24.81 22.15
C ALA A 22 -14.04 23.64 22.64
N ASP A 23 -13.45 22.82 21.76
CA ASP A 23 -12.73 21.60 22.18
C ASP A 23 -11.26 21.56 21.73
N LYS A 24 -10.55 22.68 21.85
CA LYS A 24 -9.13 22.74 21.48
C LYS A 24 -8.33 23.71 22.34
N LYS A 25 -8.18 23.42 23.63
CA LYS A 25 -7.06 23.95 24.43
C LYS A 25 -6.83 23.19 25.76
N ALA A 26 -5.96 22.17 25.69
CA ALA A 26 -5.01 21.70 26.71
C ALA A 26 -4.46 20.37 26.15
N GLU A 27 -3.17 20.09 25.97
CA GLU A 27 -1.92 20.76 26.28
C GLU A 27 -0.85 20.01 25.44
N SER A 28 -0.08 20.74 24.64
CA SER A 28 1.22 20.30 24.09
C SER A 28 2.17 20.03 25.26
N VAL A 29 3.04 19.03 25.26
CA VAL A 29 4.43 19.09 24.76
C VAL A 29 5.01 17.67 24.80
N ALA A 30 5.62 17.19 23.71
CA ALA A 30 6.96 16.57 23.67
C ALA A 30 7.26 15.93 22.30
N GLU A 31 8.47 16.21 21.85
CA GLU A 31 9.23 15.74 20.68
C GLU A 31 8.92 14.38 20.06
N GLY A 32 9.08 14.34 18.73
CA GLY A 32 9.29 13.12 17.96
C GLY A 32 8.37 13.04 16.75
N GLU A 33 8.77 13.62 15.62
CA GLU A 33 8.16 13.30 14.33
C GLU A 33 8.57 11.87 13.95
N ALA A 34 7.88 10.90 14.53
CA ALA A 34 7.99 9.49 14.19
C ALA A 34 7.39 9.26 12.78
N PRO A 35 8.05 8.49 11.91
CA PRO A 35 7.51 8.19 10.60
C PRO A 35 6.20 7.42 10.77
N VAL A 36 5.16 7.85 10.04
CA VAL A 36 3.87 7.15 9.95
C VAL A 36 4.08 5.63 9.88
N PRO A 37 3.64 4.86 10.89
CA PRO A 37 3.94 3.45 10.95
C PRO A 37 3.24 2.69 9.83
N ALA A 38 4.03 1.83 9.19
CA ALA A 38 3.70 0.56 8.56
C ALA A 38 2.32 0.42 7.91
N THR A 39 2.31 0.15 6.61
CA THR A 39 1.15 -0.41 5.88
C THR A 39 0.79 -1.85 6.31
N GLY A 40 1.19 -2.29 7.51
CA GLY A 40 0.85 -3.58 8.11
C GLY A 40 0.16 -3.35 9.45
N ASN A 41 -1.15 -3.53 9.51
CA ASN A 41 -1.85 -3.63 10.78
C ASN A 41 -1.57 -5.02 11.36
N SER A 42 -1.24 -5.14 12.64
CA SER A 42 -0.97 -6.43 13.30
C SER A 42 -2.13 -7.44 13.24
N ASN A 43 -3.34 -7.01 12.85
CA ASN A 43 -4.50 -7.89 12.56
C ASN A 43 -4.41 -8.64 11.22
N ASP A 44 -3.39 -8.39 10.40
CA ASP A 44 -3.27 -9.00 9.07
C ASP A 44 -2.84 -10.46 9.09
N THR A 45 -2.35 -10.98 10.22
CA THR A 45 -2.03 -12.40 10.37
C THR A 45 -3.30 -13.26 10.34
N GLU A 46 -4.39 -12.79 10.95
CA GLU A 46 -5.61 -13.57 11.17
C GLU A 46 -6.65 -13.43 10.04
N ASN A 47 -6.76 -12.26 9.42
CA ASN A 47 -7.79 -12.01 8.39
C ASN A 47 -7.27 -12.20 6.97
N LYS A 48 -7.36 -13.43 6.44
CA LYS A 48 -7.09 -13.70 5.04
C LYS A 48 -8.04 -12.90 4.13
N PRO A 49 -7.56 -12.20 3.09
CA PRO A 49 -8.43 -11.49 2.16
C PRO A 49 -9.35 -12.46 1.43
N THR A 50 -10.56 -11.99 1.11
CA THR A 50 -11.53 -12.79 0.36
C THR A 50 -10.96 -13.20 -1.01
N PRO A 51 -11.33 -14.37 -1.54
CA PRO A 51 -10.86 -14.82 -2.85
C PRO A 51 -11.11 -13.80 -3.98
N GLU A 52 -12.22 -13.07 -3.89
CA GLU A 52 -12.58 -12.00 -4.82
C GLU A 52 -11.52 -10.88 -4.84
N LEU A 53 -11.06 -10.41 -3.67
CA LEU A 53 -10.02 -9.37 -3.61
C LEU A 53 -8.70 -9.85 -4.22
N ILE A 54 -8.35 -11.12 -4.01
CA ILE A 54 -7.15 -11.73 -4.62
C ILE A 54 -7.30 -11.77 -6.14
N GLN A 55 -8.47 -12.16 -6.65
CA GLN A 55 -8.76 -12.18 -8.08
C GLN A 55 -8.73 -10.79 -8.69
N GLU A 56 -9.31 -9.79 -8.03
CA GLU A 56 -9.27 -8.41 -8.51
C GLU A 56 -7.84 -7.84 -8.53
N ALA A 57 -7.01 -8.17 -7.54
CA ALA A 57 -5.60 -7.79 -7.52
C ALA A 57 -4.81 -8.48 -8.64
N LYS A 58 -5.09 -9.76 -8.89
CA LYS A 58 -4.52 -10.51 -10.02
C LYS A 58 -4.89 -9.86 -11.35
N TYR A 59 -6.18 -9.59 -11.57
CA TYR A 59 -6.64 -8.95 -12.80
C TYR A 59 -6.00 -7.57 -13.01
N TYR A 60 -5.89 -6.77 -11.95
CA TYR A 60 -5.21 -5.47 -12.00
C TYR A 60 -3.74 -5.58 -12.43
N LEU A 61 -3.01 -6.57 -11.92
CA LEU A 61 -1.61 -6.81 -12.28
C LEU A 61 -1.46 -7.34 -13.70
N GLU A 62 -2.36 -8.20 -14.17
CA GLU A 62 -2.37 -8.68 -15.56
C GLU A 62 -2.69 -7.53 -16.55
N GLN A 63 -3.62 -6.64 -16.21
CA GLN A 63 -3.89 -5.43 -16.99
C GLN A 63 -2.65 -4.53 -17.08
N TRP A 64 -1.96 -4.34 -15.95
CA TRP A 64 -0.71 -3.58 -15.92
C TRP A 64 0.36 -4.21 -16.81
N GLN A 65 0.51 -5.53 -16.76
CA GLN A 65 1.50 -6.24 -17.58
C GLN A 65 1.19 -6.11 -19.08
N LYS A 66 -0.08 -6.20 -19.47
CA LYS A 66 -0.50 -5.95 -20.86
C LYS A 66 -0.23 -4.51 -21.29
N PHE A 67 -0.52 -3.55 -20.43
CA PHE A 67 -0.27 -2.13 -20.69
C PHE A 67 1.22 -1.79 -20.81
N THR A 68 2.09 -2.44 -20.02
CA THR A 68 3.54 -2.25 -20.13
C THR A 68 4.12 -2.90 -21.39
N ALA A 69 3.52 -3.98 -21.88
CA ALA A 69 3.90 -4.59 -23.15
C ALA A 69 3.43 -3.77 -24.37
N ASP A 70 2.20 -3.26 -24.33
CA ASP A 70 1.65 -2.38 -25.37
C ASP A 70 0.81 -1.25 -24.74
N PRO A 71 1.41 -0.05 -24.55
CA PRO A 71 0.72 1.10 -23.99
C PRO A 71 -0.40 1.66 -24.88
N SER A 72 -0.37 1.33 -26.18
CA SER A 72 -1.36 1.81 -27.15
C SER A 72 -2.62 0.94 -27.21
N ALA A 73 -2.53 -0.27 -26.65
CA ALA A 73 -3.63 -1.21 -26.62
C ALA A 73 -4.81 -0.66 -25.81
N LYS A 74 -5.99 -0.75 -26.42
CA LYS A 74 -7.27 -0.28 -25.86
C LYS A 74 -8.23 -1.44 -25.73
N THR A 75 -9.20 -1.31 -24.84
CA THR A 75 -10.35 -2.21 -24.77
C THR A 75 -11.24 -2.04 -25.99
N GLU A 76 -12.20 -2.95 -26.19
CA GLU A 76 -13.21 -2.87 -27.26
C GLU A 76 -14.00 -1.55 -27.22
N THR A 77 -14.15 -0.96 -26.03
CA THR A 77 -14.78 0.33 -25.79
C THR A 77 -13.87 1.54 -26.05
N GLY A 78 -12.61 1.33 -26.44
CA GLY A 78 -11.63 2.38 -26.73
C GLY A 78 -10.93 2.96 -25.50
N GLU A 79 -11.12 2.39 -24.31
CA GLU A 79 -10.48 2.84 -23.08
C GLU A 79 -9.08 2.22 -22.89
N PRO A 80 -8.15 2.87 -22.16
CA PRO A 80 -6.88 2.25 -21.84
C PRO A 80 -7.08 0.97 -21.00
N ILE A 81 -6.34 -0.09 -21.34
CA ILE A 81 -6.44 -1.41 -20.69
C ILE A 81 -6.15 -1.33 -19.18
N TRP A 82 -5.29 -0.40 -18.79
CA TRP A 82 -4.91 -0.20 -17.40
C TRP A 82 -5.02 1.25 -16.98
N ARG A 83 -5.51 1.45 -15.76
CA ARG A 83 -5.47 2.73 -15.05
C ARG A 83 -4.99 2.46 -13.65
N PHE A 84 -4.12 3.34 -13.14
CA PHE A 84 -3.61 3.23 -11.78
C PHE A 84 -4.75 3.27 -10.75
N LYS A 85 -4.80 2.26 -9.87
CA LYS A 85 -5.77 2.16 -8.77
C LYS A 85 -5.04 2.10 -7.44
N LYS A 86 -4.98 3.24 -6.73
CA LYS A 86 -4.26 3.35 -5.44
C LYS A 86 -4.68 2.27 -4.43
N ALA A 87 -5.97 1.99 -4.31
CA ALA A 87 -6.47 0.95 -3.40
C ALA A 87 -5.90 -0.45 -3.73
N LYS A 88 -5.74 -0.77 -5.02
CA LYS A 88 -5.13 -2.04 -5.45
C LYS A 88 -3.65 -2.07 -5.18
N GLN A 89 -2.93 -0.97 -5.41
CA GLN A 89 -1.52 -0.90 -5.05
C GLN A 89 -1.32 -1.09 -3.54
N VAL A 90 -2.07 -0.38 -2.70
CA VAL A 90 -1.99 -0.53 -1.24
C VAL A 90 -2.27 -1.97 -0.81
N TRP A 91 -3.28 -2.61 -1.42
CA TRP A 91 -3.57 -4.03 -1.17
C TRP A 91 -2.37 -4.92 -1.55
N ILE A 92 -1.78 -4.73 -2.73
CA ILE A 92 -0.64 -5.53 -3.19
C ILE A 92 0.55 -5.39 -2.24
N LEU A 93 0.92 -4.15 -1.87
CA LEU A 93 2.04 -3.90 -0.97
C LEU A 93 1.83 -4.54 0.40
N ARG A 94 0.59 -4.51 0.91
CA ARG A 94 0.22 -5.14 2.18
C ARG A 94 0.36 -6.67 2.16
N TRP A 95 -0.04 -7.31 1.06
CA TRP A 95 -0.16 -8.78 1.00
C TRP A 95 0.99 -9.49 0.28
N MET A 96 1.90 -8.78 -0.42
CA MET A 96 2.95 -9.39 -1.26
C MET A 96 3.88 -10.35 -0.51
N TYR A 97 4.14 -10.11 0.78
CA TYR A 97 4.99 -10.98 1.60
C TYR A 97 4.33 -12.31 1.98
N ARG A 98 3.00 -12.41 1.89
CA ARG A 98 2.23 -13.60 2.30
C ARG A 98 2.08 -14.60 1.16
N ALA A 99 2.70 -15.77 1.31
CA ALA A 99 2.72 -16.82 0.28
C ALA A 99 1.42 -17.60 0.11
N ASP A 100 0.53 -17.51 1.09
CA ASP A 100 -0.80 -18.11 1.10
C ASP A 100 -1.87 -17.24 0.43
N VAL A 101 -1.60 -15.94 0.30
CA VAL A 101 -2.47 -14.95 -0.38
C VAL A 101 -1.98 -14.69 -1.79
N VAL A 102 -0.71 -14.32 -1.93
CA VAL A 102 -0.09 -14.08 -3.23
C VAL A 102 0.66 -15.34 -3.60
N ASN A 103 0.17 -16.11 -4.56
CA ASN A 103 0.84 -17.33 -5.01
C ASN A 103 2.14 -17.00 -5.79
N LYS A 104 2.92 -18.03 -6.14
CA LYS A 104 4.23 -17.83 -6.82
C LYS A 104 4.10 -17.11 -8.16
N ALA A 105 3.11 -17.48 -8.98
CA ALA A 105 2.92 -16.87 -10.31
C ALA A 105 2.55 -15.38 -10.21
N LEU A 106 1.63 -15.04 -9.31
CA LEU A 106 1.24 -13.66 -9.05
C LEU A 106 2.40 -12.85 -8.48
N PHE A 107 3.19 -13.46 -7.59
CA PHE A 107 4.35 -12.80 -7.00
C PHE A 107 5.39 -12.37 -8.06
N THR A 108 5.60 -13.17 -9.11
CA THR A 108 6.48 -12.77 -10.23
C THR A 108 6.01 -11.46 -10.88
N ILE A 109 4.70 -11.33 -11.14
CA ILE A 109 4.14 -10.09 -11.71
C ILE A 109 4.26 -8.92 -10.72
N VAL A 110 4.14 -9.19 -9.41
CA VAL A 110 4.39 -8.16 -8.38
C VAL A 110 5.83 -7.67 -8.42
N LEU A 111 6.83 -8.55 -8.59
CA LEU A 111 8.23 -8.12 -8.69
C LEU A 111 8.46 -7.19 -9.89
N GLU A 112 7.91 -7.54 -11.06
CA GLU A 112 7.95 -6.68 -12.25
C GLU A 112 7.27 -5.33 -11.97
N TYR A 113 6.09 -5.35 -11.33
CA TYR A 113 5.34 -4.16 -10.97
C TYR A 113 6.12 -3.23 -10.03
N LEU A 114 6.79 -3.79 -9.03
CA LEU A 114 7.65 -3.05 -8.11
C LEU A 114 8.86 -2.44 -8.82
N GLY A 115 9.45 -3.13 -9.80
CA GLY A 115 10.55 -2.60 -10.61
C GLY A 115 10.18 -1.32 -11.39
N GLY A 116 8.90 -1.17 -11.78
CA GLY A 116 8.37 0.04 -12.41
C GLY A 116 7.93 1.14 -11.43
N MET A 117 7.97 0.91 -10.12
CA MET A 117 7.59 1.92 -9.13
C MET A 117 8.67 2.99 -8.97
N GLN A 118 8.23 4.24 -8.77
CA GLN A 118 9.12 5.39 -8.60
C GLN A 118 8.72 6.25 -7.39
N GLY A 119 9.67 7.05 -6.92
CA GLY A 119 9.50 8.00 -5.83
C GLY A 119 9.35 7.35 -4.45
N THR A 120 8.77 8.10 -3.51
CA THR A 120 8.75 7.74 -2.08
C THR A 120 8.09 6.40 -1.78
N ALA A 121 7.14 5.95 -2.60
CA ALA A 121 6.51 4.65 -2.41
C ALA A 121 7.51 3.49 -2.63
N ARG A 122 8.42 3.61 -3.60
CA ARG A 122 9.50 2.65 -3.83
C ARG A 122 10.45 2.62 -2.63
N ASP A 123 10.90 3.78 -2.16
CA ASP A 123 11.86 3.86 -1.05
C ASP A 123 11.30 3.28 0.25
N ARG A 124 10.00 3.51 0.51
CA ARG A 124 9.30 2.90 1.65
C ARG A 124 9.27 1.38 1.57
N VAL A 125 8.96 0.82 0.41
CA VAL A 125 8.91 -0.63 0.21
C VAL A 125 10.30 -1.24 0.33
N LEU A 126 11.33 -0.58 -0.20
CA LEU A 126 12.72 -1.03 -0.07
C LEU A 126 13.14 -1.08 1.41
N ARG A 127 12.88 -0.01 2.16
CA ARG A 127 13.19 0.04 3.59
C ARG A 127 12.43 -1.04 4.37
N GLU A 128 11.14 -1.20 4.13
CA GLU A 128 10.34 -2.25 4.77
C GLU A 128 10.87 -3.66 4.47
N ALA A 129 11.27 -3.91 3.22
CA ALA A 129 11.84 -5.20 2.83
C ALA A 129 13.20 -5.45 3.51
N GLN A 130 14.03 -4.41 3.66
CA GLN A 130 15.29 -4.47 4.40
C GLN A 130 15.05 -4.73 5.89
N ASP A 131 14.11 -4.01 6.52
CA ASP A 131 13.76 -4.20 7.93
C ASP A 131 13.31 -5.65 8.21
N VAL A 132 12.52 -6.26 7.31
CA VAL A 132 12.11 -7.67 7.43
C VAL A 132 13.30 -8.62 7.30
N VAL A 133 14.24 -8.34 6.39
CA VAL A 133 15.45 -9.15 6.20
C VAL A 133 16.39 -9.02 7.39
N ASP A 134 16.55 -7.83 7.97
CA ASP A 134 17.44 -7.59 9.09
C ASP A 134 16.88 -8.16 10.40
N ALA A 135 15.59 -7.99 10.66
CA ALA A 135 14.92 -8.55 11.84
C ALA A 135 14.99 -10.08 11.93
N THR A 136 15.29 -10.77 10.82
CA THR A 136 15.39 -12.24 10.77
C THR A 136 16.82 -12.77 10.66
N LYS A 137 17.83 -11.90 10.60
CA LYS A 137 19.25 -12.29 10.63
C LYS A 137 19.73 -12.66 12.04
N ASP A 138 19.12 -12.10 13.07
CA ASP A 138 19.50 -12.32 14.47
C ASP A 138 18.95 -13.62 15.09
N ASP A 139 17.91 -14.23 14.49
CA ASP A 139 17.34 -15.49 14.98
C ASP A 139 18.13 -16.71 14.47
N GLY A 140 19.29 -16.91 15.08
CA GLY A 140 20.16 -18.06 14.86
C GLY A 140 19.61 -19.36 15.45
N GLU A 141 18.97 -20.19 14.63
CA GLU A 141 19.11 -21.65 14.63
C GLU A 141 18.47 -22.25 13.36
N LYS A 142 19.29 -22.88 12.51
CA LYS A 142 18.80 -23.57 11.30
C LYS A 142 18.20 -24.93 11.69
N VAL A 143 16.95 -24.93 12.15
CA VAL A 143 16.18 -26.16 12.33
C VAL A 143 15.98 -26.84 10.96
N PRO A 144 16.21 -28.16 10.81
CA PRO A 144 16.02 -28.87 9.54
C PRO A 144 14.56 -28.74 9.02
N GLU A 145 14.39 -28.58 7.70
CA GLU A 145 13.11 -28.24 7.03
C GLU A 145 11.97 -29.24 7.32
N ALA A 146 12.32 -30.48 7.68
CA ALA A 146 11.39 -31.54 8.07
C ALA A 146 10.73 -31.31 9.44
N GLU A 147 11.43 -30.66 10.37
CA GLU A 147 10.98 -30.42 11.76
C GLU A 147 10.42 -29.01 11.98
N GLN A 148 10.53 -28.15 10.95
CA GLN A 148 10.05 -26.77 11.05
C GLN A 148 8.53 -26.71 11.20
N THR A 149 8.08 -25.92 12.18
CA THR A 149 6.66 -25.59 12.38
C THR A 149 6.11 -24.84 11.16
N LEU A 150 4.78 -24.85 10.99
CA LEU A 150 4.12 -24.12 9.90
C LEU A 150 4.48 -22.62 9.94
N GLU A 151 4.56 -22.04 11.12
CA GLU A 151 4.96 -20.64 11.34
C GLU A 151 6.38 -20.38 10.87
N GLN A 152 7.35 -21.23 11.23
CA GLN A 152 8.74 -21.12 10.77
C GLN A 152 8.83 -21.21 9.23
N LYS A 153 8.06 -22.12 8.62
CA LYS A 153 7.99 -22.24 7.16
C LYS A 153 7.41 -20.97 6.50
N LEU A 154 6.39 -20.37 7.10
CA LEU A 154 5.81 -19.11 6.61
C LEU A 154 6.76 -17.93 6.78
N LEU A 155 7.44 -17.82 7.93
CA LEU A 155 8.47 -16.79 8.17
C LEU A 155 9.60 -16.89 7.16
N ARG A 156 10.12 -18.10 6.90
CA ARG A 156 11.14 -18.33 5.87
C ARG A 156 10.66 -17.92 4.47
N ARG A 157 9.40 -18.19 4.11
CA ARG A 157 8.82 -17.76 2.84
C ARG A 157 8.71 -16.23 2.77
N LYS A 158 8.27 -15.59 3.86
CA LYS A 158 8.19 -14.13 4.00
C LYS A 158 9.56 -13.50 3.80
N LEU A 159 10.58 -14.02 4.47
CA LEU A 159 11.98 -13.59 4.36
C LEU A 159 12.50 -13.72 2.93
N LYS A 160 12.31 -14.88 2.30
CA LYS A 160 12.73 -15.10 0.90
C LYS A 160 12.09 -14.07 -0.05
N ARG A 161 10.83 -13.72 0.17
CA ARG A 161 10.14 -12.69 -0.63
C ARG A 161 10.67 -11.29 -0.35
N ALA A 162 10.87 -10.95 0.92
CA ALA A 162 11.46 -9.66 1.29
C ALA A 162 12.85 -9.48 0.67
N TYR A 163 13.68 -10.53 0.68
CA TYR A 163 14.96 -10.52 0.00
C TYR A 163 14.84 -10.29 -1.52
N GLN A 164 13.89 -10.97 -2.18
CA GLN A 164 13.64 -10.76 -3.61
C GLN A 164 13.15 -9.35 -3.93
N ILE A 165 12.27 -8.79 -3.10
CA ILE A 165 11.77 -7.41 -3.24
C ILE A 165 12.92 -6.41 -3.06
N ALA A 166 13.70 -6.56 -1.98
CA ALA A 166 14.85 -5.70 -1.71
C ALA A 166 15.87 -5.76 -2.87
N LYS A 167 16.10 -6.95 -3.43
CA LYS A 167 16.99 -7.12 -4.59
C LYS A 167 16.49 -6.41 -5.85
N VAL A 168 15.18 -6.37 -6.10
CA VAL A 168 14.63 -5.67 -7.29
C VAL A 168 14.64 -4.16 -7.09
N LEU A 169 14.49 -3.69 -5.85
CA LEU A 169 14.36 -2.28 -5.55
C LEU A 169 15.67 -1.57 -5.20
N ALA A 170 16.72 -2.30 -4.80
CA ALA A 170 18.05 -1.75 -4.55
C ALA A 170 18.72 -1.32 -5.87
#